data_AF-A0AAN0NIV1-F1
#
_entry.id   AF-A0AAN0NIV1-F1
#
_cell.length_a   1.000
_cell.length_b   1.000
_cell.length_c   1.000
_cell.angle_alpha   90.00
_cell.angle_beta   90.00
_cell.angle_gamma   90.00
#
_symmetry.space_group_name_H-M   'P 1'
#
loop_
_entity.id
_entity.type
_entity.pdbx_description
1 polymer ?
#
loop_
_entity_poly.entity_id
_entity_poly.type
_entity_poly.pdbx_seq_one_letter_code
_entity_poly.pdbx_strand_id
1 'polypeptide(L)'
;MPHFASSRDINIEQFLTWLQESFNNREIAIGLWIILGLLFFLFRADLRSSLWTVASALIAPKLLLFFGIVAINVVALCWLLAEIGLCSKPQMPPTFRWFAMGGCVFAARALQSKKDDQYFRNLFRGSLRLGGIFEFIVVAYTFSFVTELVLAPVLFFLAATLAFADTKPEYSKANTLLEFVFAAIAIVLVWNSVSSIWSQPDQFFTTDTGRNFVLPILLTVGSIPVFYLLFCYSHIEQARIQVDQKTFQSDDLKEYARKRFFLIFPLRPWLLRRATRQFHVLPARTNEDVDQIISDILNYEQDEEAPPIVDPMEGWSPFVARDFLREKGLRTNDYQKGYDEYWASSEYVDLDSHILPNKAVFYIEGQEGVVTMLKLTGKFMDDFDSREAIEKLRVIGALLCEKAVGHGDVAIGSLIPHSQVFESEMVVDGAAIRAWGERYPSNGGFEVFLTLSR
;
A
#
# COMPACT_ATOMS: atom_id res chain seq x y z
N MET A 1 -42.54 9.53 24.27
CA MET A 1 -41.63 10.35 25.10
C MET A 1 -41.94 10.08 26.56
N PRO A 2 -41.05 9.45 27.34
CA PRO A 2 -41.07 9.58 28.78
C PRO A 2 -40.12 10.71 29.23
N HIS A 3 -40.59 11.44 30.23
CA HIS A 3 -39.95 12.57 30.89
C HIS A 3 -38.52 12.26 31.35
N PHE A 4 -37.55 13.05 30.88
CA PHE A 4 -36.28 13.23 31.58
C PHE A 4 -36.52 14.16 32.77
N ALA A 5 -36.76 13.58 33.94
CA ALA A 5 -36.68 14.28 35.20
C ALA A 5 -35.25 14.20 35.74
N SER A 6 -34.66 15.38 35.89
CA SER A 6 -33.45 15.71 36.65
C SER A 6 -33.13 14.79 37.85
N SER A 7 -32.09 13.95 37.72
CA SER A 7 -31.18 13.61 38.82
C SER A 7 -29.78 13.46 38.26
N ARG A 8 -28.86 14.31 38.73
CA ARG A 8 -27.48 14.43 38.25
C ARG A 8 -26.54 13.49 39.01
N ASP A 9 -27.00 12.28 39.27
CA ASP A 9 -26.18 11.19 39.81
C ASP A 9 -26.09 10.13 38.71
N ILE A 10 -24.92 10.00 38.09
CA ILE A 10 -24.63 8.81 37.28
C ILE A 10 -24.58 7.66 38.27
N ASN A 11 -25.70 6.95 38.43
CA ASN A 11 -25.74 5.77 39.27
C ASN A 11 -24.75 4.75 38.68
N ILE A 12 -23.70 4.42 39.43
CA ILE A 12 -22.63 3.50 38.99
C ILE A 12 -23.24 2.17 38.54
N GLU A 13 -24.31 1.71 39.19
CA GLU A 13 -25.00 0.48 38.79
C GLU A 13 -25.71 0.63 37.44
N GLN A 14 -26.33 1.79 37.16
CA GLN A 14 -26.94 2.07 35.84
C GLN A 14 -25.88 2.17 34.73
N PHE A 15 -24.71 2.73 35.05
CA PHE A 15 -23.61 2.78 34.09
C PHE A 15 -23.02 1.39 33.82
N LEU A 16 -22.79 0.58 34.86
CA LEU A 16 -22.26 -0.77 34.72
C LEU A 16 -23.22 -1.69 33.97
N THR A 17 -24.52 -1.58 34.21
CA THR A 17 -25.54 -2.33 33.47
C THR A 17 -25.58 -1.92 32.00
N TRP A 18 -25.61 -0.62 31.70
CA TRP A 18 -25.50 -0.14 30.32
C TRP A 18 -24.24 -0.64 29.60
N LEU A 19 -23.11 -0.67 30.32
CA LEU A 19 -21.82 -1.10 29.78
C LEU A 19 -21.81 -2.60 29.47
N GLN A 20 -22.38 -3.43 30.35
CA GLN A 20 -22.53 -4.87 30.12
C GLN A 20 -23.54 -5.22 29.01
N GLU A 21 -24.58 -4.41 28.84
CA GLU A 21 -25.54 -4.58 27.74
C GLU A 21 -24.97 -4.15 26.38
N SER A 22 -24.06 -3.17 26.38
CA SER A 22 -23.53 -2.57 25.14
C SER A 22 -22.26 -3.23 24.63
N PHE A 23 -21.45 -3.81 25.54
CA PHE A 23 -20.11 -4.34 25.22
C PHE A 23 -19.90 -5.74 25.77
N ASN A 24 -19.17 -6.56 25.02
CA ASN A 24 -18.80 -7.91 25.45
C ASN A 24 -17.53 -7.91 26.34
N ASN A 25 -17.23 -9.04 26.98
CA ASN A 25 -16.11 -9.16 27.91
C ASN A 25 -14.75 -8.75 27.31
N ARG A 26 -14.54 -9.04 26.02
CA ARG A 26 -13.32 -8.69 25.29
C ARG A 26 -13.17 -7.18 25.16
N GLU A 27 -14.24 -6.49 24.80
CA GLU A 27 -14.27 -5.03 24.64
C GLU A 27 -14.05 -4.33 25.98
N ILE A 28 -14.67 -4.82 27.05
CA ILE A 28 -14.49 -4.27 28.40
C ILE A 28 -13.03 -4.46 28.84
N ALA A 29 -12.45 -5.64 28.61
CA ALA A 29 -11.06 -5.93 28.94
C ALA A 29 -10.07 -5.03 28.17
N ILE A 30 -10.25 -4.88 26.86
CA ILE A 30 -9.43 -3.99 26.03
C ILE A 30 -9.57 -2.54 26.48
N GLY A 31 -10.80 -2.08 26.73
CA GLY A 31 -11.08 -0.73 27.21
C GLY A 31 -10.39 -0.42 28.55
N LEU A 32 -10.41 -1.38 29.49
CA LEU A 32 -9.69 -1.25 30.76
C LEU A 32 -8.18 -1.10 30.58
N TRP A 33 -7.57 -1.93 29.73
CA TRP A 33 -6.13 -1.81 29.46
C TRP A 33 -5.75 -0.51 28.77
N ILE A 34 -6.58 0.00 27.85
CA ILE A 34 -6.39 1.32 27.23
C ILE A 34 -6.45 2.42 28.30
N ILE A 35 -7.45 2.38 29.19
CA ILE A 35 -7.58 3.36 30.29
C ILE A 35 -6.37 3.29 31.21
N LEU A 36 -5.95 2.11 31.63
CA LEU A 36 -4.75 1.92 32.47
C LEU A 36 -3.48 2.44 31.79
N GLY A 37 -3.31 2.17 30.49
CA GLY A 37 -2.20 2.70 29.71
C GLY A 37 -2.21 4.23 29.63
N LEU A 38 -3.38 4.83 29.35
CA LEU A 38 -3.54 6.28 29.32
C LEU A 38 -3.25 6.92 30.69
N LEU A 39 -3.76 6.33 31.77
CA LEU A 39 -3.47 6.78 33.14
C LEU A 39 -1.97 6.70 33.42
N PHE A 40 -1.31 5.59 33.08
CA PHE A 40 0.14 5.43 33.24
C PHE A 40 0.93 6.53 32.51
N PHE A 41 0.56 6.83 31.26
CA PHE A 41 1.17 7.92 30.50
C PHE A 41 0.91 9.30 31.11
N LEU A 42 -0.28 9.55 31.69
CA LEU A 42 -0.61 10.79 32.38
C LEU A 42 0.15 10.96 33.71
N PHE A 43 0.45 9.87 34.42
CA PHE A 43 1.23 9.89 35.65
C PHE A 43 2.71 10.24 35.42
N ARG A 44 3.25 10.00 34.22
CA ARG A 44 4.63 10.36 33.86
C ARG A 44 4.69 11.76 33.26
N ALA A 45 5.31 12.70 33.99
CA ALA A 45 5.46 14.09 33.57
C ALA A 45 6.09 14.22 32.17
N ASP A 46 7.11 13.41 31.86
CA ASP A 46 7.81 13.41 30.58
C ASP A 46 6.94 12.93 29.40
N LEU A 47 5.95 12.08 29.67
CA LEU A 47 5.08 11.48 28.66
C LEU A 47 3.77 12.27 28.48
N ARG A 48 3.39 13.07 29.49
CA ARG A 48 2.19 13.91 29.44
C ARG A 48 2.24 14.94 28.32
N SER A 49 3.41 15.56 28.09
CA SER A 49 3.60 16.50 26.98
C SER A 49 3.42 15.81 25.63
N SER A 50 4.01 14.62 25.46
CA SER A 50 3.89 13.81 24.24
C SER A 50 2.44 13.37 23.97
N LEU A 51 1.72 12.91 25.01
CA LEU A 51 0.29 12.61 24.90
C LEU A 51 -0.52 13.83 24.47
N TRP A 52 -0.25 14.99 25.06
CA TRP A 52 -0.96 16.22 24.71
C TRP A 52 -0.67 16.64 23.27
N THR A 53 0.56 16.51 22.80
CA THR A 53 0.93 16.74 21.38
C THR A 53 0.16 15.82 20.44
N VAL A 54 0.06 14.53 20.76
CA VAL A 54 -0.72 13.58 19.95
C VAL A 54 -2.22 13.91 19.98
N ALA A 55 -2.78 14.19 21.16
CA ALA A 55 -4.19 14.53 21.31
C ALA A 55 -4.55 15.83 20.57
N SER A 56 -3.71 16.87 20.68
CA SER A 56 -3.88 18.13 19.96
C SER A 56 -3.71 17.97 18.45
N ALA A 57 -2.80 17.10 18.00
CA ALA A 57 -2.69 16.76 16.59
C ALA A 57 -3.96 16.09 16.06
N LEU A 58 -4.56 15.15 16.79
CA LEU A 58 -5.81 14.49 16.39
C LEU A 58 -6.99 15.46 16.24
N ILE A 59 -6.98 16.58 16.98
CA ILE A 59 -8.03 17.61 16.96
C ILE A 59 -7.69 18.73 15.94
N ALA A 60 -6.60 18.61 15.18
CA ALA A 60 -6.28 19.58 14.15
C ALA A 60 -7.44 19.71 13.13
N PRO A 61 -7.78 20.93 12.66
CA PRO A 61 -8.94 21.17 11.82
C PRO A 61 -8.99 20.29 10.56
N LYS A 62 -7.81 20.05 9.96
CA LYS A 62 -7.67 19.17 8.78
C LYS A 62 -8.01 17.71 9.11
N LEU A 63 -7.60 17.22 10.27
CA LEU A 63 -7.88 15.85 10.70
C LEU A 63 -9.35 15.69 11.14
N LEU A 64 -9.92 16.69 11.82
CA LEU A 64 -11.35 16.72 12.12
C LEU A 64 -12.20 16.71 10.85
N LEU A 65 -11.84 17.49 9.84
CA LEU A 65 -12.53 17.48 8.55
C LEU A 65 -12.41 16.10 7.87
N PHE A 66 -11.21 15.52 7.88
CA PHE A 66 -10.96 14.18 7.33
C PHE A 66 -11.82 13.10 8.01
N PHE A 67 -11.77 13.00 9.34
CA PHE A 67 -12.58 12.03 10.09
C PHE A 67 -14.08 12.34 10.00
N GLY A 68 -14.44 13.63 9.91
CA GLY A 68 -15.81 14.08 9.69
C GLY A 68 -16.38 13.58 8.35
N ILE A 69 -15.62 13.66 7.26
CA ILE A 69 -16.03 13.11 5.95
C ILE A 69 -16.27 11.60 6.05
N VAL A 70 -15.36 10.87 6.68
CA VAL A 70 -15.53 9.41 6.87
C VAL A 70 -16.75 9.11 7.72
N ALA A 71 -17.00 9.86 8.80
CA ALA A 71 -18.16 9.68 9.67
C ALA A 71 -19.48 9.97 8.94
N ILE A 72 -19.54 11.06 8.17
CA ILE A 72 -20.72 11.40 7.34
C ILE A 72 -21.00 10.29 6.33
N ASN A 73 -19.95 9.75 5.69
CA ASN A 73 -20.08 8.62 4.79
C ASN A 73 -20.66 7.38 5.49
N VAL A 74 -20.17 7.04 6.69
CA VAL A 74 -20.72 5.92 7.47
C VAL A 74 -22.19 6.13 7.81
N VAL A 75 -22.57 7.34 8.22
CA VAL A 75 -23.98 7.67 8.50
C VAL A 75 -24.83 7.52 7.24
N ALA A 76 -24.35 8.01 6.09
CA ALA A 76 -25.05 7.88 4.81
C ALA A 76 -25.20 6.41 4.38
N LEU A 77 -24.15 5.60 4.52
CA LEU A 77 -24.20 4.16 4.24
C LEU A 77 -25.16 3.44 5.18
N CYS A 78 -25.12 3.72 6.48
CA CYS A 78 -26.05 3.13 7.44
C CYS A 78 -27.50 3.50 7.13
N TRP A 79 -27.75 4.73 6.68
CA TRP A 79 -29.08 5.15 6.22
C TRP A 79 -29.53 4.35 4.99
N LEU A 80 -28.68 4.22 3.96
CA LEU A 80 -28.98 3.39 2.78
C LEU A 80 -29.19 1.91 3.12
N LEU A 81 -28.37 1.36 4.03
CA LEU A 81 -28.47 -0.02 4.49
C LEU A 81 -29.70 -0.25 5.38
N ALA A 82 -30.24 0.79 6.01
CA ALA A 82 -31.48 0.70 6.78
C ALA A 82 -32.70 0.51 5.87
N GLU A 83 -32.74 1.13 4.70
CA GLU A 83 -33.82 0.97 3.70
C GLU A 83 -33.96 -0.47 3.22
N ILE A 84 -32.85 -1.22 3.14
CA ILE A 84 -32.83 -2.64 2.78
C ILE A 84 -32.85 -3.57 4.00
N GLY A 85 -33.08 -3.02 5.20
CA GLY A 85 -33.20 -3.79 6.43
C GLY A 85 -31.91 -4.48 6.90
N LEU A 86 -30.73 -3.98 6.50
CA LEU A 86 -29.43 -4.51 6.92
C LEU A 86 -28.82 -3.73 8.09
N CYS A 87 -29.12 -2.44 8.21
CA CYS A 87 -28.68 -1.60 9.33
C CYS A 87 -29.87 -1.19 10.20
N SER A 88 -29.90 -1.64 11.44
CA SER A 88 -30.88 -1.23 12.45
C SER A 88 -30.19 -0.90 13.78
N LYS A 89 -30.94 -0.56 14.83
CA LYS A 89 -30.36 -0.15 16.12
C LYS A 89 -29.32 -1.13 16.70
N PRO A 90 -29.51 -2.47 16.66
CA PRO A 90 -28.52 -3.43 17.15
C PRO A 90 -27.17 -3.39 16.40
N GLN A 91 -27.14 -2.83 15.19
CA GLN A 91 -25.92 -2.72 14.37
C GLN A 91 -25.08 -1.47 14.68
N MET A 92 -25.56 -0.58 15.56
CA MET A 92 -24.84 0.66 15.90
C MET A 92 -23.50 0.40 16.61
N PRO A 93 -23.39 -0.46 17.64
CA PRO A 93 -22.09 -0.74 18.26
C PRO A 93 -21.09 -1.38 17.27
N PRO A 94 -21.44 -2.40 16.46
CA PRO A 94 -20.57 -2.89 15.38
C PRO A 94 -20.14 -1.81 14.38
N THR A 95 -21.05 -0.90 14.00
CA THR A 95 -20.75 0.21 13.09
C THR A 95 -19.70 1.15 13.67
N PHE A 96 -19.86 1.55 14.94
CA PHE A 96 -18.91 2.42 15.61
C PHE A 96 -17.52 1.77 15.72
N ARG A 97 -17.47 0.48 16.07
CA ARG A 97 -16.22 -0.30 16.11
C ARG A 97 -15.55 -0.34 14.75
N TRP A 98 -16.32 -0.64 13.70
CA TRP A 98 -15.82 -0.65 12.35
C TRP A 98 -15.27 0.73 11.97
N PHE A 99 -15.99 1.82 12.25
CA PHE A 99 -15.53 3.18 11.96
C PHE A 99 -14.19 3.49 12.65
N ALA A 100 -14.11 3.26 13.97
CA ALA A 100 -12.94 3.61 14.76
C ALA A 100 -11.70 2.76 14.43
N MET A 101 -11.87 1.44 14.29
CA MET A 101 -10.76 0.49 14.15
C MET A 101 -10.42 0.15 12.70
N GLY A 102 -11.42 0.12 11.82
CA GLY A 102 -11.27 -0.23 10.41
C GLY A 102 -11.33 0.99 9.49
N GLY A 103 -12.47 1.69 9.47
CA GLY A 103 -12.77 2.79 8.55
C GLY A 103 -11.73 3.91 8.60
N CYS A 104 -11.38 4.40 9.79
CA CYS A 104 -10.34 5.41 9.97
C CYS A 104 -8.96 4.95 9.47
N VAL A 105 -8.60 3.69 9.73
CA VAL A 105 -7.31 3.11 9.29
C VAL A 105 -7.29 2.94 7.78
N PHE A 106 -8.36 2.45 7.17
CA PHE A 106 -8.47 2.32 5.72
C PHE A 106 -8.45 3.68 5.02
N ALA A 107 -9.12 4.68 5.57
CA ALA A 107 -9.05 6.04 5.05
C ALA A 107 -7.61 6.60 5.15
N ALA A 108 -6.94 6.41 6.29
CA ALA A 108 -5.58 6.91 6.47
C ALA A 108 -4.57 6.21 5.55
N ARG A 109 -4.72 4.90 5.34
CA ARG A 109 -3.91 4.13 4.37
C ARG A 109 -4.18 4.56 2.94
N ALA A 110 -5.40 4.95 2.60
CA ALA A 110 -5.71 5.51 1.28
C ALA A 110 -4.89 6.78 1.01
N LEU A 111 -4.77 7.68 1.99
CA LEU A 111 -3.94 8.91 1.86
C LEU A 111 -2.44 8.62 1.66
N GLN A 112 -1.94 7.52 2.22
CA GLN A 112 -0.52 7.14 2.13
C GLN A 112 -0.20 6.31 0.88
N SER A 113 -1.21 5.87 0.13
CA SER A 113 -1.00 5.03 -1.04
C SER A 113 -0.22 5.81 -2.11
N LYS A 114 0.93 5.29 -2.53
CA LYS A 114 1.70 5.81 -3.66
C LYS A 114 1.33 5.15 -4.99
N LYS A 115 0.73 3.96 -4.93
CA LYS A 115 0.32 3.17 -6.10
C LYS A 115 -1.15 3.45 -6.37
N ASP A 116 -1.46 3.84 -7.60
CA ASP A 116 -2.70 4.54 -7.94
C ASP A 116 -3.97 3.74 -7.65
N ASP A 117 -4.03 2.49 -8.11
CA ASP A 117 -5.26 1.70 -8.03
C ASP A 117 -5.13 0.41 -7.21
N GLN A 118 -3.91 -0.01 -6.93
CA GLN A 118 -3.65 -1.31 -6.32
C GLN A 118 -4.25 -1.39 -4.90
N TYR A 119 -4.18 -0.29 -4.14
CA TYR A 119 -4.72 -0.23 -2.79
C TYR A 119 -6.23 -0.50 -2.78
N PHE A 120 -7.02 0.20 -3.61
CA PHE A 120 -8.47 0.07 -3.63
C PHE A 120 -8.94 -1.29 -4.15
N ARG A 121 -8.26 -1.83 -5.18
CA ARG A 121 -8.51 -3.19 -5.67
C ARG A 121 -8.21 -4.24 -4.61
N ASN A 122 -7.13 -4.07 -3.86
CA ASN A 122 -6.79 -4.95 -2.75
C ASN A 122 -7.77 -4.82 -1.59
N LEU A 123 -8.24 -3.62 -1.28
CA LEU A 123 -9.26 -3.38 -0.25
C LEU A 123 -10.56 -4.07 -0.64
N PHE A 124 -11.06 -3.86 -1.86
CA PHE A 124 -12.27 -4.52 -2.37
C PHE A 124 -12.16 -6.04 -2.34
N ARG A 125 -11.10 -6.60 -2.95
CA ARG A 125 -10.88 -8.06 -2.99
C ARG A 125 -10.67 -8.61 -1.59
N GLY A 126 -9.93 -7.89 -0.74
CA GLY A 126 -9.64 -8.27 0.65
C GLY A 126 -10.92 -8.39 1.48
N SER A 127 -11.84 -7.44 1.36
CA SER A 127 -13.12 -7.47 2.07
C SER A 127 -14.03 -8.63 1.66
N LEU A 128 -13.86 -9.18 0.45
CA LEU A 128 -14.66 -10.31 -0.06
C LEU A 128 -13.97 -11.67 0.13
N ARG A 129 -12.75 -11.72 0.69
CA ARG A 129 -12.05 -12.99 0.92
C ARG A 129 -12.73 -13.79 2.03
N LEU A 130 -12.65 -15.12 1.90
CA LEU A 130 -13.08 -16.08 2.93
C LEU A 130 -12.38 -15.86 4.29
N GLY A 131 -11.24 -15.17 4.31
CA GLY A 131 -10.59 -14.74 5.56
C GLY A 131 -11.53 -13.93 6.49
N GLY A 132 -12.48 -13.17 5.93
CA GLY A 132 -13.48 -12.46 6.73
C GLY A 132 -14.42 -13.39 7.51
N ILE A 133 -14.70 -14.60 7.01
CA ILE A 133 -15.48 -15.62 7.74
C ILE A 133 -14.68 -16.08 8.95
N PHE A 134 -13.40 -16.34 8.78
CA PHE A 134 -12.52 -16.75 9.86
C PHE A 134 -12.42 -15.66 10.95
N GLU A 135 -12.17 -14.41 10.55
CA GLU A 135 -12.14 -13.26 11.47
C GLU A 135 -13.46 -13.12 12.24
N PHE A 136 -14.59 -13.29 11.55
CA PHE A 136 -15.90 -13.24 12.19
C PHE A 136 -16.09 -14.34 13.22
N ILE A 137 -15.70 -15.58 12.92
CA ILE A 137 -15.81 -16.72 13.85
C ILE A 137 -14.94 -16.48 15.09
N VAL A 138 -13.71 -15.97 14.92
CA VAL A 138 -12.81 -15.66 16.05
C VAL A 138 -13.38 -14.59 16.99
N VAL A 139 -14.19 -13.66 16.46
CA VAL A 139 -14.77 -12.55 17.23
C VAL A 139 -16.21 -12.83 17.68
N ALA A 140 -16.85 -13.89 17.16
CA ALA A 140 -18.23 -14.24 17.46
C ALA A 140 -18.52 -14.44 18.95
N TYR A 141 -17.62 -15.11 19.68
CA TYR A 141 -17.78 -15.37 21.10
C TYR A 141 -16.56 -14.88 21.89
N THR A 142 -16.83 -14.45 23.12
CA THR A 142 -15.81 -14.00 24.07
C THR A 142 -15.65 -15.00 25.21
N PHE A 143 -14.46 -15.04 25.79
CA PHE A 143 -14.24 -15.82 27.02
C PHE A 143 -14.85 -15.11 28.23
N SER A 144 -14.71 -15.73 29.41
CA SER A 144 -14.99 -15.06 30.66
C SER A 144 -14.14 -13.79 30.79
N PHE A 145 -14.68 -12.79 31.47
CA PHE A 145 -14.03 -11.49 31.65
C PHE A 145 -12.58 -11.60 32.16
N VAL A 146 -12.33 -12.46 33.17
CA VAL A 146 -10.98 -12.68 33.71
C VAL A 146 -10.03 -13.22 32.64
N THR A 147 -10.50 -14.13 31.79
CA THR A 147 -9.70 -14.70 30.71
C THR A 147 -9.37 -13.64 29.66
N GLU A 148 -10.35 -12.85 29.22
CA GLU A 148 -10.14 -11.77 28.25
C GLU A 148 -9.19 -10.69 28.80
N LEU A 149 -9.28 -10.38 30.11
CA LEU A 149 -8.41 -9.42 30.79
C LEU A 149 -6.94 -9.86 30.79
N VAL A 150 -6.65 -11.16 30.88
CA VAL A 150 -5.29 -11.71 30.77
C VAL A 150 -4.88 -11.88 29.31
N LEU A 151 -5.81 -12.29 28.45
CA LEU A 151 -5.53 -12.58 27.04
C LEU A 151 -5.12 -11.32 26.26
N ALA A 152 -5.78 -10.18 26.52
CA ALA A 152 -5.51 -8.92 25.84
C ALA A 152 -4.03 -8.48 25.91
N PRO A 153 -3.39 -8.35 27.09
CA PRO A 153 -1.98 -7.97 27.19
C PRO A 153 -1.06 -9.07 26.65
N VAL A 154 -1.39 -10.36 26.84
CA VAL A 154 -0.60 -11.47 26.28
C VAL A 154 -0.54 -11.38 24.76
N LEU A 155 -1.69 -11.19 24.10
CA LEU A 155 -1.75 -11.00 22.65
C LEU A 155 -1.01 -9.73 22.21
N PHE A 156 -1.15 -8.63 22.96
CA PHE A 156 -0.44 -7.38 22.65
C PHE A 156 1.09 -7.57 22.69
N PHE A 157 1.63 -8.13 23.77
CA PHE A 157 3.07 -8.36 23.89
C PHE A 157 3.58 -9.37 22.88
N LEU A 158 2.80 -10.42 22.59
CA LEU A 158 3.17 -11.41 21.60
C LEU A 158 3.21 -10.80 20.19
N ALA A 159 2.21 -10.00 19.82
CA ALA A 159 2.19 -9.26 18.55
C ALA A 159 3.33 -8.24 18.46
N ALA A 160 3.62 -7.50 19.54
CA ALA A 160 4.72 -6.55 19.58
C ALA A 160 6.09 -7.24 19.43
N THR A 161 6.26 -8.40 20.07
CA THR A 161 7.50 -9.20 19.96
C THR A 161 7.65 -9.79 18.56
N LEU A 162 6.55 -10.26 17.97
CA LEU A 162 6.53 -10.75 16.59
C LEU A 162 6.92 -9.63 15.61
N ALA A 163 6.29 -8.47 15.71
CA ALA A 163 6.62 -7.30 14.88
C ALA A 163 8.07 -6.85 15.06
N PHE A 164 8.65 -6.99 16.26
CA PHE A 164 10.06 -6.73 16.51
C PHE A 164 10.97 -7.80 15.89
N ALA A 165 10.63 -9.08 16.02
CA ALA A 165 11.38 -10.18 15.44
C ALA A 165 11.43 -10.10 13.91
N ASP A 166 10.34 -9.67 13.27
CA ASP A 166 10.26 -9.43 11.82
C ASP A 166 11.24 -8.38 11.31
N THR A 167 11.73 -7.47 12.17
CA THR A 167 12.65 -6.41 11.73
C THR A 167 14.05 -6.91 11.42
N LYS A 168 14.46 -8.09 11.92
CA LYS A 168 15.82 -8.60 11.75
C LYS A 168 15.82 -10.10 11.41
N PRO A 169 16.53 -10.51 10.34
CA PRO A 169 16.59 -11.91 9.93
C PRO A 169 17.27 -12.83 10.96
N GLU A 170 18.10 -12.26 11.85
CA GLU A 170 18.72 -12.95 13.00
C GLU A 170 17.69 -13.63 13.93
N TYR A 171 16.46 -13.11 13.98
CA TYR A 171 15.39 -13.65 14.81
C TYR A 171 14.44 -14.59 14.06
N SER A 172 14.74 -14.99 12.81
CA SER A 172 13.84 -15.83 12.00
C SER A 172 13.34 -17.08 12.71
N LYS A 173 14.21 -17.80 13.43
CA LYS A 173 13.81 -18.99 14.22
C LYS A 173 12.86 -18.65 15.37
N ALA A 174 13.09 -17.54 16.07
CA ALA A 174 12.19 -17.07 17.11
C ALA A 174 10.87 -16.61 16.52
N ASN A 175 10.90 -15.99 15.34
CA ASN A 175 9.71 -15.56 14.62
C ASN A 175 8.81 -16.75 14.27
N THR A 176 9.37 -17.82 13.71
CA THR A 176 8.61 -19.05 13.40
C THR A 176 7.98 -19.66 14.66
N LEU A 177 8.68 -19.63 15.81
CA LEU A 177 8.10 -20.09 17.08
C LEU A 177 6.96 -19.18 17.56
N LEU A 178 7.12 -17.86 17.46
CA LEU A 178 6.08 -16.89 17.82
C LEU A 178 4.86 -17.03 16.92
N GLU A 179 5.05 -17.22 15.61
CA GLU A 179 3.98 -17.50 14.64
C GLU A 179 3.24 -18.78 15.00
N PHE A 180 3.96 -19.85 15.39
CA PHE A 180 3.34 -21.09 15.83
C PHE A 180 2.50 -20.91 17.10
N VAL A 181 3.00 -20.18 18.09
CA VAL A 181 2.24 -19.85 19.31
C VAL A 181 1.01 -19.00 18.96
N PHE A 182 1.16 -18.01 18.07
CA PHE A 182 0.05 -17.18 17.61
C PHE A 182 -1.03 -18.03 16.92
N ALA A 183 -0.62 -18.95 16.04
CA ALA A 183 -1.51 -19.88 15.37
C ALA A 183 -2.22 -20.81 16.37
N ALA A 184 -1.52 -21.31 17.39
CA ALA A 184 -2.11 -22.14 18.43
C ALA A 184 -3.18 -21.37 19.23
N ILE A 185 -2.91 -20.12 19.61
CA ILE A 185 -3.90 -19.26 20.28
C ILE A 185 -5.10 -19.02 19.36
N ALA A 186 -4.87 -18.72 18.08
CA ALA A 186 -5.95 -18.54 17.10
C ALA A 186 -6.84 -19.79 16.98
N ILE A 187 -6.25 -20.98 16.96
CA ILE A 187 -7.00 -22.25 16.95
C ILE A 187 -7.85 -22.40 18.21
N VAL A 188 -7.32 -22.04 19.39
CA VAL A 188 -8.08 -22.07 20.66
C VAL A 188 -9.25 -21.08 20.62
N LEU A 189 -9.05 -19.87 20.09
CA LEU A 189 -10.12 -18.88 19.90
C LEU A 189 -11.24 -19.45 19.00
N VAL A 190 -10.86 -20.02 17.85
CA VAL A 190 -11.80 -20.62 16.91
C VAL A 190 -12.54 -21.80 17.55
N TRP A 191 -11.83 -22.68 18.25
CA TRP A 191 -12.43 -23.82 18.94
C TRP A 191 -13.46 -23.36 19.96
N ASN A 192 -13.15 -22.35 20.78
CA ASN A 192 -14.08 -21.78 21.75
C ASN A 192 -15.36 -21.23 21.07
N SER A 193 -15.19 -20.46 20.00
CA SER A 193 -16.33 -19.95 19.24
C SER A 193 -17.16 -21.06 18.62
N VAL A 194 -16.53 -22.02 17.92
CA VAL A 194 -17.24 -23.13 17.28
C VAL A 194 -17.95 -24.01 18.31
N SER A 195 -17.31 -24.31 19.45
CA SER A 195 -17.92 -25.07 20.54
C SER A 195 -19.14 -24.34 21.12
N SER A 196 -19.06 -23.01 21.25
CA SER A 196 -20.17 -22.18 21.76
C SER A 196 -21.33 -22.15 20.76
N ILE A 197 -21.04 -21.99 19.47
CA ILE A 197 -22.03 -22.06 18.38
C ILE A 197 -22.71 -23.43 18.36
N TRP A 198 -21.94 -24.52 18.46
CA TRP A 198 -22.48 -25.88 18.43
C TRP A 198 -23.39 -26.18 19.62
N SER A 199 -23.08 -25.62 20.78
CA SER A 199 -23.87 -25.83 22.00
C SER A 199 -25.22 -25.11 21.95
N GLN A 200 -25.31 -23.96 21.27
CA GLN A 200 -26.51 -23.12 21.20
C GLN A 200 -26.68 -22.48 19.80
N PRO A 201 -26.95 -23.29 18.75
CA PRO A 201 -26.95 -22.82 17.37
C PRO A 201 -28.03 -21.77 17.10
N ASP A 202 -29.21 -21.91 17.72
CA ASP A 202 -30.35 -21.00 17.51
C ASP A 202 -30.06 -19.56 17.97
N GLN A 203 -29.16 -19.38 18.95
CA GLN A 203 -28.73 -18.05 19.39
C GLN A 203 -27.72 -17.42 18.43
N PHE A 204 -26.97 -18.24 17.71
CA PHE A 204 -25.97 -17.77 16.76
C PHE A 204 -26.60 -17.44 15.40
N PHE A 205 -27.42 -18.33 14.85
CA PHE A 205 -28.03 -18.19 13.53
C PHE A 205 -29.26 -17.27 13.52
N THR A 206 -29.08 -16.04 14.04
CA THR A 206 -30.10 -14.98 14.04
C THR A 206 -29.88 -14.00 12.89
N THR A 207 -30.94 -13.28 12.52
CA THR A 207 -30.87 -12.19 11.54
C THR A 207 -29.86 -11.13 11.94
N ASP A 208 -29.74 -10.82 13.23
CA ASP A 208 -28.81 -9.79 13.72
C ASP A 208 -27.35 -10.24 13.65
N THR A 209 -27.06 -11.51 13.92
CA THR A 209 -25.72 -12.08 13.70
C THR A 209 -25.35 -12.02 12.22
N GLY A 210 -26.27 -12.40 11.33
CA GLY A 210 -26.08 -12.31 9.87
C GLY A 210 -25.82 -10.88 9.41
N ARG A 211 -26.59 -9.91 9.91
CA ARG A 211 -26.35 -8.47 9.67
C ARG A 211 -24.98 -8.04 10.19
N ASN A 212 -24.61 -8.43 11.40
CA ASN A 212 -23.32 -8.07 12.01
C ASN A 212 -22.13 -8.67 11.25
N PHE A 213 -22.31 -9.83 10.60
CA PHE A 213 -21.31 -10.42 9.71
C PHE A 213 -21.12 -9.61 8.42
N VAL A 214 -22.22 -9.26 7.75
CA VAL A 214 -22.19 -8.62 6.44
C VAL A 214 -21.89 -7.12 6.52
N LEU A 215 -22.30 -6.47 7.62
CA LEU A 215 -22.22 -5.01 7.78
C LEU A 215 -20.79 -4.45 7.62
N PRO A 216 -19.73 -4.99 8.27
CA PRO A 216 -18.36 -4.52 8.05
C PRO A 216 -17.90 -4.60 6.59
N ILE A 217 -18.32 -5.64 5.86
CA ILE A 217 -17.99 -5.83 4.44
C ILE A 217 -18.66 -4.73 3.62
N LEU A 218 -19.95 -4.49 3.83
CA LEU A 218 -20.71 -3.45 3.13
C LEU A 218 -20.21 -2.05 3.45
N LEU A 219 -19.89 -1.76 4.71
CA LEU A 219 -19.30 -0.48 5.10
C LEU A 219 -17.93 -0.29 4.45
N THR A 220 -17.10 -1.34 4.38
CA THR A 220 -15.77 -1.24 3.74
C THR A 220 -15.89 -1.02 2.24
N VAL A 221 -16.65 -1.85 1.54
CA VAL A 221 -16.85 -1.74 0.09
C VAL A 221 -17.56 -0.43 -0.27
N GLY A 222 -18.61 -0.08 0.47
CA GLY A 222 -19.37 1.17 0.27
C GLY A 222 -18.58 2.43 0.59
N SER A 223 -17.53 2.35 1.41
CA SER A 223 -16.65 3.49 1.72
C SER A 223 -15.52 3.69 0.70
N ILE A 224 -15.26 2.71 -0.18
CA ILE A 224 -14.21 2.82 -1.21
C ILE A 224 -14.34 4.10 -2.05
N PRO A 225 -15.53 4.49 -2.56
CA PRO A 225 -15.68 5.73 -3.32
C PRO A 225 -15.23 6.96 -2.54
N VAL A 226 -15.61 7.07 -1.25
CA VAL A 226 -15.20 8.21 -0.42
C VAL A 226 -13.70 8.18 -0.10
N PHE A 227 -13.13 7.00 0.17
CA PHE A 227 -11.69 6.85 0.35
C PHE A 227 -10.92 7.25 -0.92
N TYR A 228 -11.45 6.93 -2.10
CA TYR A 228 -10.87 7.33 -3.37
C TYR A 228 -10.94 8.85 -3.59
N LEU A 229 -12.06 9.49 -3.24
CA LEU A 229 -12.18 10.95 -3.29
C LEU A 229 -11.18 11.64 -2.34
N LEU A 230 -11.01 11.12 -1.13
CA LEU A 230 -10.01 11.63 -0.17
C LEU A 230 -8.58 11.46 -0.71
N PHE A 231 -8.29 10.33 -1.35
CA PHE A 231 -7.02 10.08 -2.02
C PHE A 231 -6.76 11.07 -3.16
N CYS A 232 -7.75 11.34 -4.01
CA CYS A 232 -7.64 12.34 -5.07
C CYS A 232 -7.42 13.75 -4.50
N TYR A 233 -8.18 14.13 -3.48
CA TYR A 233 -8.04 15.42 -2.80
C TYR A 233 -6.63 15.62 -2.22
N SER A 234 -6.07 14.59 -1.58
CA SER A 234 -4.69 14.60 -1.07
C SER A 234 -3.67 14.89 -2.18
N HIS A 235 -3.85 14.28 -3.34
CA HIS A 235 -2.96 14.49 -4.49
C HIS A 235 -3.09 15.89 -5.07
N ILE A 236 -4.30 16.46 -5.08
CA ILE A 236 -4.53 17.86 -5.46
C ILE A 236 -3.82 18.83 -4.49
N GLU A 237 -3.90 18.60 -3.18
CA GLU A 237 -3.20 19.42 -2.19
C GLU A 237 -1.68 19.35 -2.37
N GLN A 238 -1.13 18.14 -2.56
CA GLN A 238 0.29 17.95 -2.84
C GLN A 238 0.74 18.61 -4.15
N ALA A 239 -0.05 18.44 -5.23
CA ALA A 239 0.20 19.05 -6.53
C ALA A 239 0.23 20.58 -6.46
N ARG A 240 -0.71 21.18 -5.71
CA ARG A 240 -0.74 22.62 -5.47
C ARG A 240 0.53 23.10 -4.79
N ILE A 241 0.97 22.42 -3.72
CA ILE A 241 2.18 22.79 -2.98
C ILE A 241 3.41 22.72 -3.91
N GLN A 242 3.53 21.67 -4.71
CA GLN A 242 4.64 21.51 -5.66
C GLN A 242 4.67 22.65 -6.68
N VAL A 243 3.54 22.93 -7.34
CA VAL A 243 3.45 24.03 -8.32
C VAL A 243 3.78 25.39 -7.69
N ASP A 244 3.33 25.63 -6.46
CA ASP A 244 3.57 26.89 -5.74
C ASP A 244 5.06 27.07 -5.34
N GLN A 245 5.82 25.99 -5.14
CA GLN A 245 7.25 26.03 -4.77
C GLN A 245 8.18 26.49 -5.91
N LYS A 246 7.71 26.56 -7.17
CA LYS A 246 8.52 27.04 -8.30
C LYS A 246 8.68 28.56 -8.27
N THR A 247 9.90 29.04 -8.31
CA THR A 247 10.22 30.48 -8.31
C THR A 247 10.40 31.09 -9.70
N PHE A 248 10.57 30.27 -10.75
CA PHE A 248 10.92 30.73 -12.11
C PHE A 248 9.72 31.06 -13.01
N GLN A 249 8.51 30.65 -12.64
CA GLN A 249 7.30 30.88 -13.42
C GLN A 249 6.47 32.01 -12.80
N SER A 250 5.77 32.78 -13.63
CA SER A 250 4.85 33.82 -13.15
C SER A 250 3.71 33.20 -12.34
N ASP A 251 3.18 33.95 -11.38
CA ASP A 251 2.08 33.47 -10.54
C ASP A 251 0.80 33.24 -11.36
N ASP A 252 0.59 34.02 -12.42
CA ASP A 252 -0.51 33.82 -13.39
C ASP A 252 -0.44 32.45 -14.07
N LEU A 253 0.76 32.03 -14.50
CA LEU A 253 0.96 30.75 -15.16
C LEU A 253 0.75 29.58 -14.19
N LYS A 254 1.22 29.71 -12.95
CA LYS A 254 0.96 28.71 -11.89
C LYS A 254 -0.53 28.60 -11.59
N GLU A 255 -1.25 29.71 -11.54
CA GLU A 255 -2.69 29.70 -11.34
C GLU A 255 -3.42 29.02 -12.50
N TYR A 256 -3.02 29.32 -13.73
CA TYR A 256 -3.56 28.67 -14.93
C TYR A 256 -3.30 27.16 -14.92
N ALA A 257 -2.07 26.73 -14.64
CA ALA A 257 -1.70 25.32 -14.54
C ALA A 257 -2.49 24.57 -13.47
N ARG A 258 -2.61 25.14 -12.26
CA ARG A 258 -3.45 24.55 -11.18
C ARG A 258 -4.89 24.36 -11.64
N LYS A 259 -5.51 25.40 -12.22
CA LYS A 259 -6.90 25.31 -12.70
C LYS A 259 -7.06 24.22 -13.74
N ARG A 260 -6.21 24.19 -14.77
CA ARG A 260 -6.29 23.20 -15.86
C ARG A 260 -6.05 21.78 -15.36
N PHE A 261 -4.99 21.55 -14.59
CA PHE A 261 -4.67 20.22 -14.07
C PHE A 261 -5.75 19.69 -13.13
N PHE A 262 -6.32 20.53 -12.26
CA PHE A 262 -7.35 20.07 -11.32
C PHE A 262 -8.73 19.90 -11.97
N LEU A 263 -9.03 20.63 -13.06
CA LEU A 263 -10.27 20.45 -13.81
C LEU A 263 -10.24 19.22 -14.72
N ILE A 264 -9.08 18.89 -15.30
CA ILE A 264 -8.94 17.80 -16.27
C ILE A 264 -8.61 16.48 -15.59
N PHE A 265 -7.84 16.50 -14.50
CA PHE A 265 -7.41 15.29 -13.77
C PHE A 265 -7.96 15.17 -12.33
N PRO A 266 -9.20 15.58 -11.99
CA PRO A 266 -9.69 15.62 -10.60
C PRO A 266 -9.78 14.23 -9.95
N LEU A 267 -10.09 13.21 -10.74
CA LEU A 267 -10.22 11.82 -10.29
C LEU A 267 -9.13 10.90 -10.87
N ARG A 268 -8.06 11.50 -11.42
CA ARG A 268 -6.95 10.78 -12.06
C ARG A 268 -5.62 11.23 -11.43
N PRO A 269 -5.37 10.88 -10.15
CA PRO A 269 -4.20 11.36 -9.41
C PRO A 269 -2.87 10.97 -10.06
N TRP A 270 -2.79 9.87 -10.81
CA TRP A 270 -1.58 9.50 -11.57
C TRP A 270 -1.25 10.52 -12.66
N LEU A 271 -2.25 10.94 -13.44
CA LEU A 271 -2.08 11.98 -14.47
C LEU A 271 -1.77 13.32 -13.84
N LEU A 272 -2.38 13.63 -12.70
CA LEU A 272 -2.08 14.85 -11.97
C LEU A 272 -0.62 14.90 -11.53
N ARG A 273 -0.09 13.80 -10.96
CA ARG A 273 1.35 13.72 -10.60
C ARG A 273 2.26 13.78 -11.83
N ARG A 274 1.86 13.17 -12.95
CA ARG A 274 2.62 13.24 -14.21
C ARG A 274 2.67 14.69 -14.73
N ALA A 275 1.53 15.39 -14.71
CA ALA A 275 1.40 16.78 -15.10
C ALA A 275 2.24 17.72 -14.23
N THR A 276 2.18 17.57 -12.90
CA THR A 276 3.03 18.38 -12.01
C THR A 276 4.50 18.11 -12.26
N ARG A 277 4.91 16.84 -12.40
CA ARG A 277 6.31 16.48 -12.71
C ARG A 277 6.78 17.12 -14.02
N GLN A 278 6.01 17.00 -15.10
CA GLN A 278 6.38 17.59 -16.40
C GLN A 278 6.43 19.11 -16.32
N PHE A 279 5.48 19.75 -15.65
CA PHE A 279 5.50 21.18 -15.38
C PHE A 279 6.72 21.63 -14.53
N HIS A 280 7.24 20.74 -13.68
CA HIS A 280 8.46 20.99 -12.91
C HIS A 280 9.74 20.83 -13.74
N VAL A 281 9.82 19.82 -14.60
CA VAL A 281 11.01 19.49 -15.37
C VAL A 281 11.15 20.38 -16.61
N LEU A 282 10.05 20.60 -17.33
CA LEU A 282 10.01 21.44 -18.52
C LEU A 282 9.71 22.89 -18.10
N PRO A 283 10.54 23.89 -18.48
CA PRO A 283 10.26 25.28 -18.16
C PRO A 283 9.11 25.79 -19.04
N ALA A 284 7.86 25.48 -18.68
CA ALA A 284 6.69 26.09 -19.29
C ALA A 284 6.74 27.60 -19.07
N ARG A 285 6.61 28.37 -20.16
CA ARG A 285 6.68 29.84 -20.20
C ARG A 285 5.33 30.46 -20.56
N THR A 286 4.46 29.74 -21.27
CA THR A 286 3.15 30.21 -21.72
C THR A 286 2.02 29.25 -21.31
N ASN A 287 0.78 29.72 -21.41
CA ASN A 287 -0.39 28.87 -21.21
C ASN A 287 -0.48 27.75 -22.26
N GLU A 288 0.03 27.98 -23.46
CA GLU A 288 0.09 26.97 -24.53
C GLU A 288 1.01 25.80 -24.12
N ASP A 289 2.12 26.08 -23.43
CA ASP A 289 3.00 25.02 -22.90
C ASP A 289 2.28 24.13 -21.88
N VAL A 290 1.39 24.71 -21.06
CA VAL A 290 0.57 23.95 -20.09
C VAL A 290 -0.44 23.06 -20.83
N ASP A 291 -1.06 23.58 -21.88
CA ASP A 291 -2.00 22.82 -22.70
C ASP A 291 -1.31 21.72 -23.53
N GLN A 292 -0.07 21.96 -23.95
CA GLN A 292 0.77 20.95 -24.58
C GLN A 292 1.08 19.81 -23.60
N ILE A 293 1.49 20.12 -22.37
CA ILE A 293 1.71 19.11 -21.31
C ILE A 293 0.47 18.22 -21.12
N ILE A 294 -0.72 18.84 -21.07
CA ILE A 294 -1.97 18.09 -20.92
C ILE A 294 -2.21 17.18 -22.13
N SER A 295 -2.01 17.71 -23.33
CA SER A 295 -2.21 16.97 -24.59
C SER A 295 -1.25 15.79 -24.70
N ASP A 296 0.03 16.00 -24.37
CA ASP A 296 1.06 14.95 -24.37
C ASP A 296 0.71 13.83 -23.38
N ILE A 297 0.21 14.17 -22.19
CA ILE A 297 -0.22 13.18 -21.19
C ILE A 297 -1.42 12.39 -21.67
N LEU A 298 -2.41 13.05 -22.29
CA LEU A 298 -3.61 12.39 -22.79
C LEU A 298 -3.30 11.48 -23.99
N ASN A 299 -2.45 11.93 -24.91
CA ASN A 299 -1.97 11.12 -26.03
C ASN A 299 -1.20 9.90 -25.52
N TYR A 300 -0.30 10.09 -24.55
CA TYR A 300 0.43 8.98 -23.94
C TYR A 300 -0.49 7.93 -23.30
N GLU A 301 -1.59 8.34 -22.64
CA GLU A 301 -2.56 7.38 -22.09
C GLU A 301 -3.30 6.60 -23.19
N GLN A 302 -3.63 7.25 -24.31
CA GLN A 302 -4.23 6.57 -25.46
C GLN A 302 -3.26 5.56 -26.08
N ASP A 303 -1.99 5.97 -26.24
CA ASP A 303 -0.92 5.09 -26.71
C ASP A 303 -0.64 3.96 -25.72
N GLU A 304 -0.85 4.16 -24.41
CA GLU A 304 -0.73 3.07 -23.43
C GLU A 304 -1.85 2.04 -23.57
N GLU A 305 -3.08 2.47 -23.86
CA GLU A 305 -4.21 1.57 -24.12
C GLU A 305 -4.07 0.82 -25.44
N ALA A 306 -3.47 1.45 -26.46
CA ALA A 306 -3.20 0.87 -27.77
C ALA A 306 -1.77 1.23 -28.24
N PRO A 307 -0.75 0.45 -27.80
CA PRO A 307 0.65 0.74 -28.12
C PRO A 307 0.91 0.89 -29.62
N PRO A 308 1.58 1.96 -30.06
CA PRO A 308 1.98 2.11 -31.44
C PRO A 308 2.90 0.96 -31.84
N ILE A 309 2.73 0.48 -33.07
CA ILE A 309 3.58 -0.56 -33.64
C ILE A 309 4.92 0.08 -33.99
N VAL A 310 5.98 -0.37 -33.32
CA VAL A 310 7.36 0.00 -33.61
C VAL A 310 7.98 -1.09 -34.49
N ASP A 311 8.75 -0.69 -35.50
CA ASP A 311 9.52 -1.64 -36.31
C ASP A 311 10.49 -2.40 -35.39
N PRO A 312 10.43 -3.74 -35.31
CA PRO A 312 11.36 -4.53 -34.51
C PRO A 312 12.83 -4.26 -34.83
N MET A 313 13.19 -3.76 -36.02
CA MET A 313 14.57 -3.40 -36.37
C MET A 313 15.00 -2.06 -35.75
N GLU A 314 14.08 -1.15 -35.44
CA GLU A 314 14.38 0.17 -34.88
C GLU A 314 14.36 0.18 -33.34
N GLY A 315 13.71 -0.81 -32.71
CA GLY A 315 13.71 -0.94 -31.25
C GLY A 315 12.47 -1.63 -30.70
N TRP A 316 12.08 -1.24 -29.49
CA TRP A 316 10.92 -1.74 -28.78
C TRP A 316 9.93 -0.63 -28.44
N SER A 317 8.65 -0.95 -28.42
CA SER A 317 7.63 -0.04 -27.89
C SER A 317 7.86 0.22 -26.40
N PRO A 318 7.95 1.48 -25.93
CA PRO A 318 8.12 1.80 -24.51
C PRO A 318 7.05 1.18 -23.61
N PHE A 319 5.82 1.08 -24.11
CA PHE A 319 4.67 0.53 -23.38
C PHE A 319 4.75 -0.98 -23.18
N VAL A 320 5.38 -1.70 -24.12
CA VAL A 320 5.59 -3.14 -24.02
C VAL A 320 6.86 -3.43 -23.22
N ALA A 321 7.95 -2.72 -23.51
CA ALA A 321 9.26 -2.92 -22.88
C ALA A 321 9.22 -2.72 -21.35
N ARG A 322 8.45 -1.73 -20.86
CA ARG A 322 8.29 -1.48 -19.42
C ARG A 322 7.73 -2.68 -18.64
N ASP A 323 6.97 -3.56 -19.29
CA ASP A 323 6.28 -4.69 -18.67
C ASP A 323 7.05 -6.02 -18.84
N PHE A 324 8.18 -6.04 -19.56
CA PHE A 324 8.99 -7.25 -19.82
C PHE A 324 9.37 -8.01 -18.55
N LEU A 325 9.73 -7.31 -17.47
CA LEU A 325 10.16 -7.90 -16.20
C LEU A 325 9.18 -7.69 -15.06
N ARG A 326 7.90 -7.39 -15.36
CA ARG A 326 6.86 -7.12 -14.36
C ARG A 326 6.70 -8.28 -13.36
N GLU A 327 6.76 -9.52 -13.83
CA GLU A 327 6.63 -10.71 -12.98
C GLU A 327 7.79 -10.90 -11.98
N LYS A 328 8.94 -10.27 -12.23
CA LYS A 328 10.09 -10.25 -11.31
C LYS A 328 10.10 -9.02 -10.41
N GLY A 329 9.03 -8.20 -10.45
CA GLY A 329 8.93 -6.95 -9.68
C GLY A 329 9.66 -5.77 -10.30
N LEU A 330 10.23 -5.91 -11.51
CA LEU A 330 11.06 -4.91 -12.19
C LEU A 330 10.30 -4.18 -13.30
N ARG A 331 8.99 -3.94 -13.13
CA ARG A 331 8.24 -3.07 -14.06
C ARG A 331 8.77 -1.65 -13.96
N THR A 332 9.08 -1.01 -15.07
CA THR A 332 9.57 0.38 -15.05
C THR A 332 8.42 1.38 -14.79
N ASN A 333 8.82 2.59 -14.41
CA ASN A 333 7.93 3.76 -14.42
C ASN A 333 7.64 4.22 -15.85
N ASP A 334 6.91 5.32 -15.99
CA ASP A 334 6.61 5.94 -17.28
C ASP A 334 7.88 6.36 -18.02
N TYR A 335 7.88 6.15 -19.33
CA TYR A 335 8.94 6.58 -20.22
C TYR A 335 8.91 8.10 -20.37
N GLN A 336 9.96 8.76 -19.90
CA GLN A 336 9.98 10.21 -19.72
C GLN A 336 11.17 10.84 -20.44
N LYS A 337 10.95 12.07 -20.93
CA LYS A 337 11.98 12.88 -21.56
C LYS A 337 13.03 13.32 -20.52
N GLY A 338 14.28 12.91 -20.73
CA GLY A 338 15.46 13.41 -20.05
C GLY A 338 16.02 14.67 -20.71
N TYR A 339 17.32 14.89 -20.57
CA TYR A 339 18.00 16.04 -21.19
C TYR A 339 18.18 15.84 -22.70
N ASP A 340 18.75 14.68 -23.09
CA ASP A 340 19.04 14.33 -24.49
C ASP A 340 18.26 13.09 -24.98
N GLU A 341 17.78 12.24 -24.06
CA GLU A 341 17.16 10.95 -24.38
C GLU A 341 15.93 10.70 -23.51
N TYR A 342 15.05 9.79 -23.96
CA TYR A 342 13.93 9.32 -23.16
C TYR A 342 14.35 8.07 -22.37
N TRP A 343 13.92 7.96 -21.13
CA TRP A 343 14.27 6.83 -20.27
C TRP A 343 13.20 6.51 -19.25
N ALA A 344 13.22 5.29 -18.72
CA ALA A 344 12.50 4.89 -17.52
C ALA A 344 13.32 3.88 -16.71
N SER A 345 13.05 3.80 -15.41
CA SER A 345 13.65 2.80 -14.53
C SER A 345 12.61 2.12 -13.65
N SER A 346 12.91 0.89 -13.24
CA SER A 346 12.19 0.19 -12.19
C SER A 346 12.62 0.66 -10.79
N GLU A 347 11.86 0.25 -9.78
CA GLU A 347 12.38 0.19 -8.41
C GLU A 347 13.41 -0.95 -8.28
N TYR A 348 14.23 -0.91 -7.23
CA TYR A 348 15.16 -2.00 -6.94
C TYR A 348 14.41 -3.23 -6.43
N VAL A 349 14.86 -4.41 -6.86
CA VAL A 349 14.42 -5.70 -6.32
C VAL A 349 15.59 -6.39 -5.64
N ASP A 350 15.34 -6.93 -4.45
CA ASP A 350 16.33 -7.68 -3.70
C ASP A 350 16.56 -9.05 -4.36
N LEU A 351 17.83 -9.37 -4.60
CA LEU A 351 18.27 -10.60 -5.25
C LEU A 351 18.46 -11.76 -4.27
N ASP A 352 18.66 -11.45 -2.99
CA ASP A 352 18.86 -12.43 -1.92
C ASP A 352 18.22 -11.94 -0.61
N SER A 353 18.36 -12.73 0.45
CA SER A 353 17.76 -12.45 1.77
C SER A 353 18.77 -11.94 2.80
N HIS A 354 19.89 -11.38 2.36
CA HIS A 354 20.93 -10.83 3.25
C HIS A 354 20.47 -9.54 3.95
N ILE A 355 21.16 -9.15 5.03
CA ILE A 355 20.88 -7.91 5.78
C ILE A 355 21.03 -6.67 4.89
N LEU A 356 22.04 -6.67 4.02
CA LEU A 356 22.21 -5.73 2.94
C LEU A 356 22.10 -6.52 1.64
N PRO A 357 20.87 -6.65 1.09
CA PRO A 357 20.67 -7.53 -0.04
C PRO A 357 21.35 -6.99 -1.28
N ASN A 358 21.84 -7.91 -2.11
CA ASN A 358 22.25 -7.60 -3.47
C ASN A 358 21.00 -7.18 -4.26
N LYS A 359 21.12 -6.23 -5.19
CA LYS A 359 19.95 -5.60 -5.82
C LYS A 359 20.00 -5.65 -7.33
N ALA A 360 18.84 -5.75 -7.96
CA ALA A 360 18.67 -5.56 -9.39
C ALA A 360 17.79 -4.34 -9.69
N VAL A 361 18.06 -3.69 -10.82
CA VAL A 361 17.26 -2.61 -11.38
C VAL A 361 17.24 -2.72 -12.90
N PHE A 362 16.12 -2.37 -13.50
CA PHE A 362 15.90 -2.42 -14.94
C PHE A 362 15.65 -1.01 -15.49
N TYR A 363 16.27 -0.70 -16.62
CA TYR A 363 16.17 0.56 -17.33
C TYR A 363 15.78 0.32 -18.78
N ILE A 364 15.01 1.26 -19.32
CA ILE A 364 14.72 1.38 -20.75
C ILE A 364 15.13 2.79 -21.18
N GLU A 365 15.86 2.90 -22.28
CA GLU A 365 16.46 4.14 -22.79
C GLU A 365 16.29 4.22 -24.32
N GLY A 366 16.20 5.42 -24.88
CA GLY A 366 16.02 5.63 -26.32
C GLY A 366 15.46 6.98 -26.71
N GLN A 367 14.64 6.99 -27.75
CA GLN A 367 14.08 8.19 -28.37
C GLN A 367 12.56 8.28 -28.16
N GLU A 368 11.96 9.39 -28.56
CA GLU A 368 10.52 9.57 -28.47
C GLU A 368 9.77 8.44 -29.18
N GLY A 369 8.95 7.70 -28.41
CA GLY A 369 8.14 6.60 -28.93
C GLY A 369 8.89 5.28 -29.17
N VAL A 370 10.22 5.23 -29.05
CA VAL A 370 11.03 4.03 -29.35
C VAL A 370 12.14 3.82 -28.32
N VAL A 371 12.11 2.66 -27.65
CA VAL A 371 13.21 2.20 -26.80
C VAL A 371 14.26 1.53 -27.68
N THR A 372 15.49 2.05 -27.66
CA THR A 372 16.62 1.49 -28.41
C THR A 372 17.57 0.70 -27.51
N MET A 373 17.49 0.88 -26.19
CA MET A 373 18.33 0.18 -25.22
C MET A 373 17.51 -0.34 -24.02
N LEU A 374 17.70 -1.62 -23.69
CA LEU A 374 17.23 -2.26 -22.48
C LEU A 374 18.44 -2.57 -21.60
N LYS A 375 18.41 -2.19 -20.32
CA LYS A 375 19.55 -2.36 -19.42
C LYS A 375 19.13 -2.95 -18.08
N LEU A 376 19.61 -4.13 -17.77
CA LEU A 376 19.49 -4.77 -16.46
C LEU A 376 20.83 -4.61 -15.71
N THR A 377 20.77 -4.11 -14.48
CA THR A 377 21.95 -3.92 -13.63
C THR A 377 21.78 -4.66 -12.31
N GLY A 378 22.75 -5.50 -11.96
CA GLY A 378 22.87 -6.14 -10.65
C GLY A 378 23.99 -5.49 -9.83
N LYS A 379 23.73 -5.22 -8.56
CA LYS A 379 24.66 -4.61 -7.60
C LYS A 379 24.96 -5.60 -6.49
N PHE A 380 26.24 -5.92 -6.32
CA PHE A 380 26.71 -6.97 -5.43
C PHE A 380 27.73 -6.43 -4.42
N MET A 381 27.59 -6.86 -3.17
CA MET A 381 28.53 -6.54 -2.09
C MET A 381 29.43 -7.75 -1.80
N ASP A 382 30.73 -7.53 -1.59
CA ASP A 382 31.69 -8.62 -1.35
C ASP A 382 31.52 -9.27 0.04
N ASP A 383 30.90 -8.55 0.98
CA ASP A 383 30.67 -9.04 2.35
C ASP A 383 29.70 -10.23 2.44
N PHE A 384 29.01 -10.57 1.33
CA PHE A 384 27.99 -11.61 1.28
C PHE A 384 28.19 -12.56 0.08
N ASP A 385 27.78 -13.82 0.21
CA ASP A 385 27.84 -14.78 -0.90
C ASP A 385 26.87 -14.37 -2.02
N SER A 386 27.42 -14.01 -3.17
CA SER A 386 26.64 -13.53 -4.32
C SER A 386 26.15 -14.65 -5.23
N ARG A 387 26.43 -15.93 -4.95
CA ARG A 387 26.06 -17.04 -5.86
C ARG A 387 24.56 -17.13 -6.12
N GLU A 388 23.74 -17.08 -5.08
CA GLU A 388 22.28 -17.10 -5.21
C GLU A 388 21.79 -15.87 -5.98
N ALA A 389 22.32 -14.70 -5.64
CA ALA A 389 21.94 -13.44 -6.26
C ALA A 389 22.31 -13.37 -7.75
N ILE A 390 23.49 -13.87 -8.13
CA ILE A 390 23.94 -13.97 -9.54
C ILE A 390 23.01 -14.92 -10.31
N GLU A 391 22.64 -16.05 -9.72
CA GLU A 391 21.74 -17.00 -10.38
C GLU A 391 20.35 -16.40 -10.59
N LYS A 392 19.83 -15.69 -9.59
CA LYS A 392 18.57 -14.95 -9.73
C LYS A 392 18.67 -13.84 -10.79
N LEU A 393 19.80 -13.12 -10.86
CA LEU A 393 20.05 -12.14 -11.91
C LEU A 393 20.06 -12.79 -13.31
N ARG A 394 20.67 -13.97 -13.47
CA ARG A 394 20.64 -14.74 -14.73
C ARG A 394 19.24 -15.14 -15.13
N VAL A 395 18.42 -15.60 -14.19
CA VAL A 395 17.00 -15.93 -14.45
C VAL A 395 16.25 -14.70 -14.95
N ILE A 396 16.48 -13.53 -14.34
CA ILE A 396 15.88 -12.26 -14.79
C ILE A 396 16.42 -11.85 -16.17
N GLY A 397 17.73 -11.97 -16.41
CA GLY A 397 18.37 -11.62 -17.67
C GLY A 397 17.94 -12.53 -18.83
N ALA A 398 17.76 -13.82 -18.58
CA ALA A 398 17.22 -14.77 -19.56
C ALA A 398 15.80 -14.39 -19.98
N LEU A 399 14.94 -14.08 -19.00
CA LEU A 399 13.58 -13.61 -19.27
C LEU A 399 13.60 -12.30 -20.08
N LEU A 400 14.51 -11.37 -19.78
CA LEU A 400 14.64 -10.12 -20.55
C LEU A 400 15.00 -10.42 -22.02
N CYS A 401 15.97 -11.32 -22.24
CA CYS A 401 16.38 -11.71 -23.59
C CYS A 401 15.24 -12.40 -24.36
N GLU A 402 14.52 -13.33 -23.69
CA GLU A 402 13.36 -14.01 -24.26
C GLU A 402 12.27 -13.01 -24.69
N LYS A 403 11.95 -12.02 -23.84
CA LYS A 403 10.93 -11.02 -24.15
C LYS A 403 11.36 -10.02 -25.23
N ALA A 404 12.65 -9.68 -25.28
CA ALA A 404 13.17 -8.67 -26.20
C ALA A 404 13.46 -9.23 -27.59
N VAL A 405 13.97 -10.45 -27.68
CA VAL A 405 14.46 -11.06 -28.94
C VAL A 405 13.55 -12.21 -29.40
N GLY A 406 12.75 -12.81 -28.51
CA GLY A 406 11.85 -13.92 -28.83
C GLY A 406 12.49 -15.29 -28.59
N HIS A 407 12.17 -16.28 -29.44
CA HIS A 407 12.62 -17.68 -29.31
C HIS A 407 14.10 -17.92 -29.72
N GLY A 408 14.99 -16.97 -29.44
CA GLY A 408 16.44 -17.19 -29.53
C GLY A 408 16.92 -17.92 -28.29
N ASP A 409 17.61 -19.05 -28.45
CA ASP A 409 18.22 -19.78 -27.33
C ASP A 409 19.46 -18.99 -26.84
N VAL A 410 19.22 -18.01 -25.96
CA VAL A 410 20.27 -17.16 -25.40
C VAL A 410 20.91 -17.89 -24.21
N ALA A 411 22.14 -18.36 -24.41
CA ALA A 411 22.93 -19.01 -23.36
C ALA A 411 23.39 -18.00 -22.29
N ILE A 412 22.47 -17.56 -21.41
CA ILE A 412 22.69 -16.49 -20.42
C ILE A 412 23.88 -16.78 -19.48
N GLY A 413 24.14 -18.05 -19.18
CA GLY A 413 25.26 -18.46 -18.32
C GLY A 413 26.63 -18.19 -18.96
N SER A 414 26.71 -18.14 -20.28
CA SER A 414 27.93 -17.73 -21.00
C SER A 414 28.11 -16.21 -21.05
N LEU A 415 27.00 -15.46 -21.10
CA LEU A 415 26.99 -14.00 -21.06
C LEU A 415 27.38 -13.46 -19.69
N ILE A 416 26.80 -14.03 -18.62
CA ILE A 416 27.03 -13.62 -17.24
C ILE A 416 27.75 -14.78 -16.51
N PRO A 417 29.08 -14.92 -16.66
CA PRO A 417 29.84 -15.94 -15.96
C PRO A 417 29.85 -15.68 -14.44
N HIS A 418 30.34 -16.64 -13.66
CA HIS A 418 30.57 -16.43 -12.21
C HIS A 418 31.76 -15.50 -11.91
N SER A 419 32.36 -14.88 -12.92
CA SER A 419 33.45 -13.91 -12.74
C SER A 419 32.89 -12.55 -12.34
N GLN A 420 33.63 -11.82 -11.49
CA GLN A 420 33.28 -10.45 -11.09
C GLN A 420 33.65 -9.42 -12.15
N VAL A 421 34.67 -9.71 -12.96
CA VAL A 421 35.13 -8.85 -14.05
C VAL A 421 35.14 -9.69 -15.31
N PHE A 422 34.35 -9.28 -16.29
CA PHE A 422 34.21 -9.95 -17.57
C PHE A 422 33.58 -9.00 -18.57
N GLU A 423 33.67 -9.35 -19.84
CA GLU A 423 32.94 -8.71 -20.92
C GLU A 423 32.58 -9.78 -21.95
N SER A 424 31.31 -9.80 -22.32
CA SER A 424 30.71 -10.77 -23.23
C SER A 424 29.76 -10.04 -24.17
N GLU A 425 29.81 -10.37 -25.46
CA GLU A 425 28.93 -9.78 -26.47
C GLU A 425 28.43 -10.87 -27.42
N MET A 426 27.18 -10.77 -27.83
CA MET A 426 26.60 -11.58 -28.90
C MET A 426 25.54 -10.78 -29.67
N VAL A 427 25.29 -11.17 -30.91
CA VAL A 427 24.23 -10.58 -31.73
C VAL A 427 23.22 -11.66 -32.06
N VAL A 428 21.94 -11.42 -31.74
CA VAL A 428 20.83 -12.34 -31.99
C VAL A 428 19.68 -11.54 -32.59
N ASP A 429 19.20 -11.96 -33.77
CA ASP A 429 18.08 -11.34 -34.50
C ASP A 429 18.15 -9.79 -34.58
N GLY A 430 19.35 -9.27 -34.89
CA GLY A 430 19.59 -7.83 -35.04
C GLY A 430 19.76 -7.05 -33.72
N ALA A 431 19.55 -7.67 -32.57
CA ALA A 431 19.84 -7.07 -31.27
C ALA A 431 21.28 -7.41 -30.82
N ALA A 432 22.06 -6.38 -30.47
CA ALA A 432 23.35 -6.56 -29.81
C ALA A 432 23.12 -6.73 -28.30
N ILE A 433 23.54 -7.88 -27.77
CA ILE A 433 23.45 -8.22 -26.35
C ILE A 433 24.86 -8.17 -25.77
N ARG A 434 25.09 -7.24 -24.85
CA ARG A 434 26.38 -7.07 -24.16
C ARG A 434 26.20 -7.26 -22.67
N ALA A 435 27.11 -7.97 -22.04
CA ALA A 435 27.15 -8.14 -20.60
C ALA A 435 28.57 -7.91 -20.10
N TRP A 436 28.72 -7.18 -19.00
CA TRP A 436 30.03 -6.97 -18.38
C TRP A 436 29.91 -6.84 -16.87
N GLY A 437 31.00 -7.18 -16.19
CA GLY A 437 31.15 -7.01 -14.75
C GLY A 437 32.29 -6.05 -14.43
N GLU A 438 32.08 -5.14 -13.49
CA GLU A 438 33.13 -4.21 -13.03
C GLU A 438 33.09 -4.06 -11.50
N ARG A 439 34.25 -3.84 -10.88
CA ARG A 439 34.33 -3.60 -9.43
C ARG A 439 34.08 -2.15 -9.10
N TYR A 440 33.52 -1.93 -7.92
CA TYR A 440 33.42 -0.59 -7.36
C TYR A 440 34.82 0.02 -7.17
N PRO A 441 34.99 1.34 -7.38
CA PRO A 441 36.24 2.03 -7.06
C PRO A 441 36.69 1.87 -5.60
N SER A 442 35.73 1.60 -4.69
CA SER A 442 35.97 1.34 -3.26
C SER A 442 36.43 -0.09 -2.96
N ASN A 443 36.44 -1.01 -3.94
CA ASN A 443 36.66 -2.45 -3.77
C ASN A 443 35.71 -3.16 -2.78
N GLY A 444 34.56 -2.55 -2.44
CA GLY A 444 33.56 -3.15 -1.54
C GLY A 444 32.53 -4.07 -2.21
N GLY A 445 32.65 -4.29 -3.52
CA GLY A 445 31.68 -5.03 -4.32
C GLY A 445 31.88 -4.85 -5.83
N PHE A 446 30.87 -5.26 -6.60
CA PHE A 446 30.88 -5.21 -8.06
C PHE A 446 29.49 -5.00 -8.65
N GLU A 447 29.43 -4.51 -9.88
CA GLU A 447 28.20 -4.40 -10.67
C GLU A 447 28.29 -5.33 -11.87
N VAL A 448 27.13 -5.90 -12.24
CA VAL A 448 26.95 -6.66 -13.47
C VAL A 448 25.91 -5.96 -14.31
N PHE A 449 26.25 -5.69 -15.55
CA PHE A 449 25.37 -5.08 -16.52
C PHE A 449 25.02 -6.09 -17.61
N LEU A 450 23.77 -6.03 -18.06
CA LEU A 450 23.28 -6.71 -19.25
C LEU A 450 22.50 -5.68 -20.06
N THR A 451 22.96 -5.37 -21.26
CA THR A 451 22.33 -4.43 -22.18
C THR A 451 21.92 -5.13 -23.46
N LEU A 452 20.74 -4.79 -23.97
CA LEU A 452 20.29 -5.15 -25.31
C LEU A 452 20.05 -3.86 -26.07
N SER A 453 20.67 -3.71 -27.23
CA SER A 453 20.51 -2.54 -28.09
C SER A 453 20.11 -2.92 -29.51
N ARG A 454 19.28 -2.07 -30.13
CA ARG A 454 18.93 -2.11 -31.54
C ARG A 454 19.24 -0.78 -32.20
#